data_AF-A0A1I8FSD3-F1
#
_entry.id   AF-A0A1I8FSD3-F1
#
_cell.length_a   1.000
_cell.length_b   1.000
_cell.length_c   1.000
_cell.angle_alpha   90.00
_cell.angle_beta   90.00
_cell.angle_gamma   90.00
#
_symmetry.space_group_name_H-M   'P 1'
#
loop_
_entity.id
_entity.type
_entity.pdbx_description
1 polymer ?
#
loop_
_entity_poly.entity_id
_entity_poly.type
_entity_poly.pdbx_seq_one_letter_code
_entity_poly.pdbx_strand_id
1 'polypeptide(L)'
;MPTMIPFNRMFRTSVGQQSYDYVLIHLFEDSYERKLDHTITALLRTTVSFIGISLLMMVLSNVFAVYSLKHPRYTFKRAAAALYGMTMACLIVCVDLGGTEDPQRISVLVEVKAWSYSYSLIVVILSAVANGMAGILFFLYSKKLKGSRAPNQKVAEANEEFLIDLPPVTEKSNECPTQT
;
A
#
# COMPACT_ATOMS: atom_id res chain seq x y z
N MET A 1 28.16 63.43 36.16
CA MET A 1 26.75 63.87 36.02
C MET A 1 26.03 62.81 35.20
N PRO A 2 25.15 61.98 35.79
CA PRO A 2 24.43 60.95 35.03
C PRO A 2 23.29 61.60 34.23
N THR A 3 23.28 61.34 32.92
CA THR A 3 22.24 61.76 31.99
C THR A 3 20.95 61.00 32.27
N MET A 4 19.94 61.67 32.83
CA MET A 4 18.58 61.12 32.95
C MET A 4 18.01 60.93 31.54
N ILE A 5 17.90 59.67 31.11
CA ILE A 5 17.13 59.30 29.92
C ILE A 5 15.66 59.58 30.24
N PRO A 6 14.92 60.35 29.41
CA PRO A 6 13.54 60.69 29.73
C PRO A 6 12.69 59.42 29.80
N PHE A 7 11.99 59.24 30.92
CA PHE A 7 11.09 58.12 31.24
C PHE A 7 10.10 57.79 30.09
N ASN A 8 9.69 58.81 29.33
CA ASN A 8 8.81 58.68 28.17
C ASN A 8 9.43 57.87 27.01
N ARG A 9 10.77 57.84 26.87
CA ARG A 9 11.46 56.96 25.90
C ARG A 9 11.44 55.50 26.35
N MET A 10 11.56 55.24 27.66
CA MET A 10 11.65 53.89 28.22
C MET A 10 10.31 53.14 28.17
N PHE A 11 9.19 53.85 28.39
CA PHE A 11 7.85 53.29 28.20
C PHE A 11 7.52 53.05 26.73
N ARG A 12 7.95 53.96 25.82
CA ARG A 12 7.75 53.80 24.38
C ARG A 12 8.50 52.58 23.82
N THR A 13 9.68 52.26 24.33
CA THR A 13 10.41 51.03 23.96
C THR A 13 9.73 49.77 24.49
N SER A 14 9.18 49.79 25.70
CA SER A 14 8.49 48.63 26.29
C SER A 14 7.17 48.30 25.57
N VAL A 15 6.35 49.32 25.24
CA VAL A 15 5.09 49.14 24.51
C VAL A 15 5.34 48.75 23.04
N GLY A 16 6.40 49.30 22.42
CA GLY A 16 6.83 48.87 21.09
C GLY A 16 7.26 47.39 21.08
N GLN A 17 8.06 46.97 22.06
CA GLN A 17 8.55 45.59 22.16
C GLN A 17 7.43 44.56 22.36
N GLN A 18 6.46 44.87 23.23
CA GLN A 18 5.27 44.04 23.44
C GLN A 18 4.44 43.92 22.15
N SER A 19 4.30 45.01 21.39
CA SER A 19 3.59 45.01 20.11
C SER A 19 4.29 44.14 19.05
N TYR A 20 5.62 44.05 19.05
CA TYR A 20 6.35 43.14 18.15
C TYR A 20 6.19 41.68 18.56
N ASP A 21 6.17 41.37 19.85
CA ASP A 21 5.95 40.00 20.32
C ASP A 21 4.58 39.48 19.88
N TYR A 22 3.51 40.27 19.98
CA TYR A 22 2.18 39.85 19.50
C TYR A 22 2.14 39.62 17.99
N VAL A 23 2.79 40.50 17.21
CA VAL A 23 2.87 40.35 15.75
C VAL A 23 3.72 39.13 15.37
N LEU A 24 4.81 38.87 16.07
CA LEU A 24 5.67 37.72 15.85
C LEU A 24 4.95 36.42 16.23
N ILE A 25 4.23 36.39 17.35
CA ILE A 25 3.38 35.26 17.76
C ILE A 25 2.31 35.00 16.70
N HIS A 26 1.58 36.02 16.23
CA HIS A 26 0.58 35.85 15.16
C HIS A 26 1.18 35.38 13.83
N LEU A 27 2.31 35.94 13.41
CA LEU A 27 2.99 35.50 12.19
C LEU A 27 3.55 34.07 12.31
N PHE A 28 3.96 33.68 13.51
CA PHE A 28 4.41 32.32 13.82
C PHE A 28 3.23 31.33 13.80
N GLU A 29 2.09 31.69 14.42
CA GLU A 29 0.83 30.95 14.37
C GLU A 29 0.36 30.75 12.92
N ASP A 30 0.30 31.82 12.12
CA ASP A 30 -0.10 31.76 10.70
C ASP A 30 0.86 30.94 9.83
N SER A 31 2.16 30.96 10.16
CA SER A 31 3.16 30.13 9.47
C SER A 31 3.04 28.66 9.87
N TYR A 32 2.67 28.40 11.11
CA TYR A 32 2.48 27.06 11.66
C TYR A 32 1.21 26.42 11.11
N GLU A 33 0.07 27.11 11.12
CA GLU A 33 -1.19 26.65 10.54
C GLU A 33 -1.03 26.33 9.05
N ARG A 34 -0.36 27.21 8.28
CA ARG A 34 -0.07 26.94 6.86
C ARG A 34 0.80 25.70 6.66
N LYS A 35 1.84 25.51 7.46
CA LYS A 35 2.68 24.31 7.39
C LYS A 35 1.89 23.05 7.76
N LEU A 36 1.00 23.17 8.73
CA LEU A 36 0.12 22.09 9.17
C LEU A 36 -0.85 21.67 8.06
N ASP A 37 -1.55 22.63 7.46
CA ASP A 37 -2.49 22.40 6.36
C ASP A 37 -1.82 21.73 5.16
N HIS A 38 -0.64 22.20 4.78
CA HIS A 38 0.13 21.59 3.69
C HIS A 38 0.55 20.15 4.00
N THR A 39 0.90 19.86 5.25
CA THR A 39 1.33 18.52 5.69
C THR A 39 0.12 17.56 5.72
N ILE A 40 -0.99 17.97 6.33
CA ILE A 40 -2.22 17.18 6.39
C ILE A 40 -2.75 16.90 4.99
N THR A 41 -2.78 17.92 4.12
CA THR A 41 -3.25 17.74 2.73
C THR A 41 -2.37 16.78 1.95
N ALA A 42 -1.04 16.83 2.13
CA ALA A 42 -0.13 15.92 1.49
C ALA A 42 -0.33 14.47 1.99
N LEU A 43 -0.50 14.28 3.29
CA LEU A 43 -0.74 12.98 3.93
C LEU A 43 -2.09 12.36 3.50
N LEU A 44 -3.15 13.17 3.45
CA LEU A 44 -4.45 12.73 2.97
C LEU A 44 -4.38 12.30 1.50
N ARG A 45 -3.69 13.09 0.65
CA ARG A 45 -3.55 12.77 -0.77
C ARG A 45 -2.81 11.46 -0.99
N THR A 46 -1.72 11.21 -0.26
CA THR A 46 -0.99 9.92 -0.35
C THR A 46 -1.85 8.79 0.18
N THR A 47 -2.50 8.96 1.33
CA THR A 47 -3.38 7.94 1.93
C THR A 47 -4.51 7.52 0.99
N VAL A 48 -5.22 8.47 0.40
CA VAL A 48 -6.31 8.19 -0.57
C VAL A 48 -5.78 7.42 -1.79
N SER A 49 -4.59 7.78 -2.29
CA SER A 49 -3.99 7.07 -3.42
C SER A 49 -3.64 5.60 -3.10
N PHE A 50 -3.06 5.33 -1.92
CA PHE A 50 -2.75 3.97 -1.48
C PHE A 50 -4.01 3.14 -1.21
N ILE A 51 -5.05 3.74 -0.63
CA ILE A 51 -6.35 3.07 -0.45
C ILE A 51 -6.93 2.68 -1.82
N GLY A 52 -6.89 3.57 -2.81
CA GLY A 52 -7.36 3.25 -4.17
C GLY A 52 -6.59 2.08 -4.80
N ILE A 53 -5.26 2.08 -4.68
CA ILE A 53 -4.41 1.02 -5.23
C ILE A 53 -4.64 -0.32 -4.50
N SER A 54 -4.77 -0.31 -3.18
CA SER A 54 -5.03 -1.53 -2.40
C SER A 54 -6.37 -2.17 -2.76
N LEU A 55 -7.42 -1.37 -2.97
CA LEU A 55 -8.73 -1.88 -3.41
C LEU A 55 -8.65 -2.56 -4.78
N LEU A 56 -7.95 -1.95 -5.74
CA LEU A 56 -7.74 -2.56 -7.06
C LEU A 56 -6.95 -3.88 -6.96
N MET A 57 -5.88 -3.89 -6.17
CA MET A 57 -5.07 -5.09 -5.94
C MET A 57 -5.87 -6.20 -5.26
N MET A 58 -6.75 -5.85 -4.32
CA MET A 58 -7.63 -6.79 -3.64
C MET A 58 -8.65 -7.40 -4.60
N VAL A 59 -9.26 -6.61 -5.49
CA VAL A 59 -10.16 -7.15 -6.52
C VAL A 59 -9.40 -8.10 -7.45
N LEU A 60 -8.23 -7.68 -7.94
CA LEU A 60 -7.40 -8.51 -8.81
C LEU A 60 -6.98 -9.81 -8.12
N SER A 61 -6.53 -9.77 -6.86
CA SER A 61 -6.12 -10.96 -6.10
C SER A 61 -7.26 -11.96 -5.96
N ASN A 62 -8.49 -11.50 -5.74
CA ASN A 62 -9.69 -12.34 -5.70
C ASN A 62 -10.02 -12.97 -7.06
N VAL A 63 -9.93 -12.19 -8.15
CA VAL A 63 -10.14 -12.72 -9.51
C VAL A 63 -9.11 -13.81 -9.82
N PHE A 64 -7.83 -13.57 -9.52
CA PHE A 64 -6.76 -14.56 -9.72
C PHE A 64 -6.91 -15.79 -8.81
N ALA A 65 -7.41 -15.61 -7.59
CA ALA A 65 -7.70 -16.71 -6.67
C ALA A 65 -8.78 -17.63 -7.23
N VAL A 66 -9.93 -17.07 -7.65
CA VAL A 66 -11.02 -17.85 -8.25
C VAL A 66 -10.59 -18.48 -9.57
N TYR A 67 -9.85 -17.74 -10.39
CA TYR A 67 -9.34 -18.22 -11.67
C TYR A 67 -8.36 -19.40 -11.49
N SER A 68 -7.50 -19.33 -10.47
CA SER A 68 -6.56 -20.40 -10.13
C SER A 68 -7.25 -21.70 -9.71
N LEU A 69 -8.50 -21.66 -9.24
CA LEU A 69 -9.26 -22.86 -8.92
C LEU A 69 -9.80 -23.55 -10.18
N LYS A 70 -10.10 -22.77 -11.24
CA LYS A 70 -10.61 -23.29 -12.52
C LYS A 70 -9.51 -23.80 -13.45
N HIS A 71 -8.38 -23.11 -13.51
CA HIS A 71 -7.23 -23.51 -14.32
C HIS A 71 -6.00 -23.66 -13.40
N PRO A 72 -5.60 -24.90 -13.05
CA PRO A 72 -4.54 -25.17 -12.08
C PRO A 72 -3.13 -24.92 -12.67
N ARG A 73 -2.97 -23.94 -13.57
CA ARG A 73 -1.65 -23.54 -14.02
C ARG A 73 -0.89 -22.93 -12.84
N TYR A 74 0.30 -23.47 -12.63
CA TYR A 74 1.19 -23.16 -11.51
C TYR A 74 1.49 -21.65 -11.38
N THR A 75 1.55 -20.95 -12.49
CA THR A 75 1.88 -19.51 -12.57
C THR A 75 0.81 -18.62 -11.93
N PHE A 76 -0.48 -18.97 -12.03
CA PHE A 76 -1.56 -18.13 -11.49
C PHE A 76 -1.62 -18.18 -9.96
N LYS A 77 -1.26 -19.30 -9.33
CA LYS A 77 -1.18 -19.43 -7.86
C LYS A 77 -0.12 -18.49 -7.28
N ARG A 78 1.05 -18.39 -7.96
CA ARG A 78 2.14 -17.49 -7.57
C ARG A 78 1.76 -16.03 -7.74
N ALA A 79 1.10 -15.69 -8.84
CA ALA A 79 0.62 -14.32 -9.09
C ALA A 79 -0.43 -13.90 -8.05
N ALA A 80 -1.38 -14.77 -7.72
CA ALA A 80 -2.38 -14.51 -6.67
C ALA A 80 -1.70 -14.28 -5.31
N ALA A 81 -0.75 -15.14 -4.92
CA ALA A 81 -0.01 -14.99 -3.66
C ALA A 81 0.73 -13.64 -3.58
N ALA A 82 1.38 -13.22 -4.68
CA ALA A 82 2.06 -11.93 -4.75
C ALA A 82 1.09 -10.75 -4.61
N LEU A 83 -0.07 -10.80 -5.26
CA LEU A 83 -1.09 -9.75 -5.18
C LEU A 83 -1.70 -9.65 -3.77
N TYR A 84 -1.96 -10.77 -3.09
CA TYR A 84 -2.37 -10.75 -1.69
C TYR A 84 -1.31 -10.15 -0.77
N GLY A 85 -0.02 -10.46 -1.01
CA GLY A 85 1.10 -9.85 -0.28
C GLY A 85 1.21 -8.35 -0.50
N MET A 86 1.10 -7.88 -1.75
CA MET A 86 1.11 -6.43 -2.06
C MET A 86 -0.09 -5.70 -1.45
N THR A 87 -1.26 -6.34 -1.46
CA THR A 87 -2.47 -5.78 -0.84
C THR A 87 -2.26 -5.61 0.67
N MET A 88 -1.73 -6.63 1.35
CA MET A 88 -1.42 -6.58 2.78
C MET A 88 -0.39 -5.48 3.12
N ALA A 89 0.70 -5.37 2.34
CA ALA A 89 1.69 -4.32 2.53
C ALA A 89 1.10 -2.91 2.35
N CYS A 90 0.24 -2.72 1.35
CA CYS A 90 -0.42 -1.42 1.11
C CYS A 90 -1.36 -1.04 2.26
N LEU A 91 -2.10 -2.00 2.82
CA LEU A 91 -2.99 -1.76 3.96
C LEU A 91 -2.20 -1.38 5.23
N ILE A 92 -1.04 -2.00 5.48
CA ILE A 92 -0.16 -1.62 6.60
C ILE A 92 0.32 -0.17 6.45
N VAL A 93 0.80 0.20 5.25
CA VAL A 93 1.23 1.57 4.98
C VAL A 93 0.08 2.56 5.21
N CYS A 94 -1.15 2.22 4.85
CA CYS A 94 -2.31 3.08 5.13
C CYS A 94 -2.56 3.26 6.64
N VAL A 95 -2.38 2.22 7.45
CA VAL A 95 -2.50 2.30 8.91
C VAL A 95 -1.40 3.19 9.49
N ASP A 96 -0.16 3.03 9.03
CA ASP A 96 0.97 3.86 9.47
C ASP A 96 0.77 5.32 9.10
N LEU A 97 0.30 5.60 7.88
CA LEU A 97 -0.02 6.97 7.44
C LEU A 97 -1.14 7.60 8.28
N GLY A 98 -2.14 6.83 8.70
CA GLY A 98 -3.21 7.32 9.60
C GLY A 98 -2.80 7.41 11.07
N GLY A 99 -1.76 6.68 11.50
CA GLY A 99 -1.28 6.66 12.88
C GLY A 99 -0.23 7.74 13.22
N THR A 100 0.30 8.44 12.22
CA THR A 100 1.29 9.52 12.42
C THR A 100 0.68 10.84 12.88
N GLU A 101 -0.64 10.91 13.04
CA GLU A 101 -1.35 12.09 13.53
C GLU A 101 -1.28 12.15 15.07
N ASP A 102 -0.53 13.12 15.62
CA ASP A 102 -0.39 13.32 17.07
C ASP A 102 -1.76 13.38 17.77
N PRO A 103 -2.01 12.56 18.82
CA PRO A 103 -3.31 12.47 19.50
C PRO A 103 -3.73 13.76 20.21
N GLN A 104 -2.83 14.73 20.39
CA GLN A 104 -3.18 16.03 20.98
C GLN A 104 -3.81 17.02 19.99
N ARG A 105 -3.68 16.81 18.66
CA ARG A 105 -4.10 17.80 17.64
C ARG A 105 -5.55 17.62 17.14
N ILE A 106 -6.17 16.49 17.42
CA ILE A 106 -7.50 16.10 16.87
C ILE A 106 -8.58 16.02 17.98
N SER A 107 -8.22 16.26 19.24
CA SER A 107 -9.12 16.14 20.40
C SER A 107 -10.36 17.06 20.32
N VAL A 108 -10.27 18.19 19.64
CA VAL A 108 -11.34 19.21 19.62
C VAL A 108 -12.45 18.91 18.58
N LEU A 109 -12.23 18.02 17.61
CA LEU A 109 -13.19 17.78 16.52
C LEU A 109 -13.93 16.41 16.58
N VAL A 110 -13.60 15.54 17.54
CA VAL A 110 -13.80 14.08 17.39
C VAL A 110 -14.70 13.42 18.43
N GLU A 111 -15.48 14.15 19.23
CA GLU A 111 -16.31 13.49 20.26
C GLU A 111 -17.44 12.62 19.68
N VAL A 112 -17.94 12.92 18.47
CA VAL A 112 -18.97 12.11 17.77
C VAL A 112 -18.40 11.18 16.70
N LYS A 113 -17.13 11.37 16.29
CA LYS A 113 -16.48 10.64 15.18
C LYS A 113 -15.42 9.64 15.63
N ALA A 114 -15.08 9.62 16.92
CA ALA A 114 -14.14 8.66 17.51
C ALA A 114 -14.54 7.20 17.23
N TRP A 115 -15.83 6.89 17.33
CA TRP A 115 -16.32 5.52 17.16
C TRP A 115 -16.14 5.01 15.72
N SER A 116 -16.37 5.86 14.72
CA SER A 116 -16.18 5.49 13.32
C SER A 116 -14.71 5.27 12.97
N TYR A 117 -13.81 6.09 13.55
CA TYR A 117 -12.38 5.97 13.32
C TYR A 117 -11.82 4.65 13.87
N SER A 118 -12.14 4.31 15.12
CA SER A 118 -11.70 3.04 15.73
C SER A 118 -12.24 1.82 14.98
N TYR A 119 -13.49 1.85 14.48
CA TYR A 119 -14.05 0.76 13.70
C TYR A 119 -13.30 0.56 12.37
N SER A 120 -13.03 1.65 11.62
CA SER A 120 -12.30 1.56 10.36
C SER A 120 -10.89 0.98 10.53
N LEU A 121 -10.21 1.33 11.63
CA LEU A 121 -8.87 0.82 11.95
C LEU A 121 -8.91 -0.70 12.18
N ILE A 122 -9.87 -1.19 12.97
CA ILE A 122 -10.05 -2.63 13.22
C ILE A 122 -10.34 -3.38 11.91
N VAL A 123 -11.21 -2.83 11.06
CA VAL A 123 -11.56 -3.44 9.76
C VAL A 123 -10.34 -3.54 8.84
N VAL A 124 -9.51 -2.50 8.78
CA VAL A 124 -8.29 -2.51 7.97
C VAL A 124 -7.28 -3.55 8.46
N ILE A 125 -7.07 -3.65 9.77
CA ILE A 125 -6.17 -4.67 10.36
C ILE A 125 -6.69 -6.08 10.07
N LEU A 126 -7.99 -6.33 10.30
CA LEU A 126 -8.59 -7.64 10.00
C LEU A 126 -8.47 -7.99 8.52
N SER A 127 -8.69 -7.02 7.64
CA SER A 127 -8.50 -7.20 6.19
C SER A 127 -7.04 -7.50 5.84
N ALA A 128 -6.07 -6.81 6.43
CA ALA A 128 -4.65 -7.05 6.21
C ALA A 128 -4.25 -8.47 6.65
N VAL A 129 -4.74 -8.93 7.81
CA VAL A 129 -4.50 -10.30 8.30
C VAL A 129 -5.16 -11.33 7.39
N ALA A 130 -6.39 -11.12 6.95
CA ALA A 130 -7.10 -12.02 6.04
C ALA A 130 -6.37 -12.15 4.68
N ASN A 131 -5.96 -11.03 4.09
CA ASN A 131 -5.17 -11.02 2.86
C ASN A 131 -3.80 -11.68 3.06
N GLY A 132 -3.14 -11.46 4.20
CA GLY A 132 -1.89 -12.11 4.56
C GLY A 132 -2.03 -13.64 4.67
N MET A 133 -3.06 -14.12 5.38
CA MET A 133 -3.36 -15.56 5.48
C MET A 133 -3.66 -16.16 4.10
N ALA A 134 -4.48 -15.50 3.29
CA ALA A 134 -4.77 -15.94 1.92
C ALA A 134 -3.49 -16.03 1.09
N GLY A 135 -2.63 -15.00 1.12
CA GLY A 135 -1.34 -14.99 0.44
C GLY A 135 -0.44 -16.14 0.87
N ILE A 136 -0.32 -16.40 2.18
CA ILE A 136 0.47 -17.52 2.73
C ILE A 136 -0.11 -18.86 2.30
N LEU A 137 -1.43 -19.04 2.34
CA LEU A 137 -2.09 -20.28 1.89
C LEU A 137 -1.81 -20.54 0.41
N PHE A 138 -1.98 -19.54 -0.46
CA PHE A 138 -1.67 -19.66 -1.88
C PHE A 138 -0.18 -19.91 -2.13
N PHE A 139 0.71 -19.30 -1.34
CA PHE A 139 2.15 -19.51 -1.43
C PHE A 139 2.55 -20.94 -1.04
N LEU A 140 2.03 -21.45 0.08
CA LEU A 140 2.28 -22.82 0.55
C LEU A 140 1.67 -23.85 -0.40
N TYR A 141 0.47 -23.60 -0.93
CA TYR A 141 -0.19 -24.45 -1.91
C TYR A 141 0.49 -24.39 -3.30
N SER A 142 1.31 -23.36 -3.55
CA SER A 142 2.15 -23.22 -4.74
C SER A 142 3.49 -23.98 -4.63
N LYS A 143 3.70 -24.85 -3.63
CA LYS A 143 4.87 -25.74 -3.65
C LYS A 143 4.78 -26.65 -4.87
N LYS A 144 5.81 -26.58 -5.74
CA LYS A 144 6.00 -27.54 -6.83
C LYS A 144 5.92 -28.94 -6.22
N LEU A 145 5.07 -29.81 -6.76
CA LEU A 145 5.12 -31.25 -6.53
C LEU A 145 6.43 -31.80 -7.12
N LYS A 146 7.56 -31.56 -6.45
CA LYS A 146 8.78 -32.34 -6.67
C LYS A 146 8.66 -33.58 -5.77
N GLY A 147 8.18 -34.70 -6.33
CA GLY A 147 8.23 -35.99 -5.63
C GLY A 147 7.28 -37.08 -6.10
N SER A 148 7.66 -37.81 -7.15
CA SER A 148 7.62 -39.28 -7.23
C SER A 148 6.33 -40.09 -6.98
N ARG A 149 5.09 -39.58 -7.11
CA ARG A 149 3.87 -40.41 -7.22
C ARG A 149 2.61 -39.61 -7.60
N ALA A 150 2.35 -39.47 -8.91
CA ALA A 150 1.00 -39.55 -9.48
C ALA A 150 1.03 -39.57 -11.04
N PRO A 151 0.17 -40.36 -11.70
CA PRO A 151 0.29 -40.71 -13.13
C PRO A 151 -0.40 -39.75 -14.11
N ASN A 152 -0.97 -38.61 -13.66
CA ASN A 152 -1.63 -37.63 -14.55
C ASN A 152 -1.45 -36.18 -14.07
N GLN A 153 -0.18 -35.74 -14.03
CA GLN A 153 0.24 -34.34 -14.08
C GLN A 153 1.39 -34.14 -15.10
N LYS A 154 1.98 -35.24 -15.58
CA LYS A 154 3.11 -35.26 -16.53
C LYS A 154 2.74 -35.00 -18.00
N VAL A 155 1.47 -35.07 -18.39
CA VAL A 155 1.02 -34.75 -19.76
C VAL A 155 0.70 -33.26 -19.93
N ALA A 156 0.34 -32.56 -18.85
CA ALA A 156 0.00 -31.14 -18.90
C ALA A 156 1.22 -30.22 -18.90
N GLU A 157 2.31 -30.60 -18.22
CA GLU A 157 3.59 -29.87 -18.26
C GLU A 157 4.39 -30.13 -19.55
N ALA A 158 4.18 -31.26 -20.25
CA ALA A 158 4.90 -31.59 -21.49
C ALA A 158 4.45 -30.79 -22.74
N ASN A 159 3.25 -30.18 -22.72
CA ASN A 159 2.76 -29.37 -23.83
C ASN A 159 3.26 -27.91 -23.82
N GLU A 160 3.88 -27.45 -22.72
CA GLU A 160 4.49 -26.10 -22.66
C GLU A 160 5.91 -26.08 -23.27
N GLU A 161 6.59 -27.24 -23.34
CA GLU A 161 7.91 -27.40 -23.98
C GLU A 161 7.80 -27.63 -25.50
N PHE A 162 6.70 -28.23 -25.96
CA PHE A 162 6.49 -28.56 -27.38
C PHE A 162 6.23 -27.34 -28.29
N LEU A 163 5.75 -26.21 -27.77
CA LEU A 163 5.45 -25.03 -28.62
C LEU A 163 6.67 -24.11 -28.88
N ILE A 164 7.77 -24.30 -28.13
CA ILE A 164 8.98 -23.47 -28.22
C ILE A 164 10.02 -24.12 -29.14
N ASP A 165 9.96 -25.45 -29.32
CA ASP A 165 10.89 -26.25 -30.13
C ASP A 165 10.31 -26.72 -31.48
N LEU A 166 9.13 -26.25 -31.91
CA LEU A 166 8.70 -26.53 -33.29
C LEU A 166 9.58 -25.73 -34.26
N PRO A 167 10.35 -26.38 -35.15
CA PRO A 167 11.00 -25.67 -36.25
C PRO A 167 9.93 -25.00 -37.12
N PRO A 168 10.25 -23.88 -37.80
CA PRO A 168 9.35 -23.35 -38.81
C PRO A 168 9.04 -24.46 -39.82
N VAL A 169 7.76 -24.70 -40.06
CA VAL A 169 7.26 -25.66 -41.05
C VAL A 169 7.91 -25.36 -42.40
N THR A 170 8.86 -26.19 -42.82
CA THR A 170 9.22 -26.33 -44.23
C THR A 170 8.94 -27.77 -44.65
N GLU A 171 7.82 -27.89 -45.33
CA GLU A 171 7.34 -29.01 -46.14
C GLU A 171 8.42 -29.55 -47.11
N LYS A 172 8.63 -30.87 -47.11
CA LYS A 172 8.90 -31.77 -48.26
C LYS A 172 9.30 -33.16 -47.73
N SER A 173 8.41 -34.14 -47.73
CA SER A 173 8.04 -35.03 -48.87
C SER A 173 9.10 -36.09 -49.18
N ASN A 174 8.66 -37.36 -49.17
CA ASN A 174 9.21 -38.52 -49.90
C ASN A 174 10.37 -39.23 -49.13
N GLU A 175 10.42 -40.54 -48.94
CA GLU A 175 9.75 -41.67 -49.56
C GLU A 175 9.84 -42.90 -48.62
N CYS A 176 9.03 -43.91 -48.94
CA CYS A 176 8.67 -45.10 -48.17
C CYS A 176 9.72 -46.27 -48.33
N PRO A 177 9.38 -47.52 -47.98
CA PRO A 177 9.91 -48.36 -46.90
C PRO A 177 11.05 -49.29 -47.38
N THR A 178 11.64 -50.15 -46.54
CA THR A 178 11.37 -51.61 -46.57
C THR A 178 12.21 -52.31 -45.48
N GLN A 179 11.55 -53.20 -44.74
CA GLN A 179 12.15 -54.20 -43.85
C GLN A 179 12.95 -55.24 -44.63
N THR A 180 14.15 -55.61 -44.16
CA THR A 180 14.50 -56.94 -43.60
C THR A 180 15.98 -56.96 -43.24
#